data_AF-A0A3D0XEC9-F1
#
_entry.id   AF-A0A3D0XEC9-F1
#
_cell.length_a   1.000
_cell.length_b   1.000
_cell.length_c   1.000
_cell.angle_alpha   90.00
_cell.angle_beta   90.00
_cell.angle_gamma   90.00
#
_symmetry.space_group_name_H-M   'P 1'
#
loop_
_entity.id
_entity.type
_entity.pdbx_description
1 polymer ?
#
loop_
_entity_poly.entity_id
_entity_poly.type
_entity_poly.pdbx_seq_one_letter_code
_entity_poly.pdbx_strand_id
1 'polypeptide(L)' 'LKLKPGKHTLQLVLGDHLHLPHDKPVVSEKITIHVVE' A
#
# COMPACT_ATOMS: atom_id res chain seq x y z
N LEU A 1 -10.16 13.67 -2.31
CA LEU A 1 -8.69 13.69 -2.52
C LEU A 1 -8.39 13.17 -3.93
N LYS A 2 -7.49 13.82 -4.69
CA LYS A 2 -6.94 13.30 -5.95
C LYS A 2 -5.40 13.34 -5.89
N LEU A 3 -4.75 12.29 -6.36
CA LEU A 3 -3.28 12.26 -6.48
C LEU A 3 -2.86 13.15 -7.66
N LYS A 4 -1.71 13.81 -7.52
CA LYS A 4 -1.11 14.58 -8.63
C LYS A 4 -0.52 13.62 -9.67
N PRO A 5 -0.46 14.01 -10.96
CA PRO A 5 0.28 13.27 -11.98
C PRO A 5 1.72 12.97 -11.53
N GLY A 6 2.22 11.78 -11.87
CA GLY A 6 3.55 11.32 -11.50
C GLY A 6 3.60 9.89 -10.97
N LYS A 7 4.78 9.49 -10.49
CA LYS A 7 5.07 8.15 -9.97
C LYS A 7 4.75 8.06 -8.48
N HIS A 8 3.94 7.09 -8.10
CA HIS A 8 3.54 6.77 -6.72
C HIS A 8 3.80 5.29 -6.43
N THR A 9 3.89 4.93 -5.15
CA THR A 9 3.99 3.52 -4.74
C THR A 9 2.96 3.20 -3.68
N LEU A 10 2.39 2.00 -3.75
CA LEU A 10 1.48 1.46 -2.75
C LEU A 10 2.01 0.11 -2.25
N GLN A 11 1.87 -0.10 -0.95
CA GLN A 11 2.13 -1.38 -0.29
C GLN A 11 1.14 -1.55 0.86
N LEU A 12 0.58 -2.75 0.98
CA LEU A 12 -0.38 -3.08 2.03
C LEU A 12 0.32 -3.88 3.14
N VAL A 13 -0.14 -3.68 4.38
CA VAL A 13 0.23 -4.48 5.54
C VAL A 13 -1.01 -5.28 5.95
N LEU A 14 -0.86 -6.59 6.11
CA LEU A 14 -1.95 -7.46 6.53
C LEU A 14 -2.10 -7.42 8.05
N GLY A 15 -3.31 -7.09 8.49
CA GLY A 15 -3.74 -7.21 9.86
C GLY A 15 -4.61 -8.45 10.07
N ASP A 16 -4.70 -8.89 11.33
CA ASP A 16 -5.59 -9.97 11.74
C ASP A 16 -7.06 -9.49 11.93
N HIS A 17 -7.89 -10.32 12.56
CA HIS A 17 -9.31 -10.01 12.81
C HIS A 17 -9.53 -8.79 13.74
N LEU A 18 -8.52 -8.36 14.49
CA LEU A 18 -8.52 -7.14 15.31
C LEU A 18 -7.85 -5.97 14.58
N HIS A 19 -7.48 -6.14 13.30
CA HIS A 19 -6.70 -5.21 12.50
C HIS A 19 -5.30 -4.94 13.06
N LEU A 20 -4.78 -5.85 13.89
CA LEU A 20 -3.41 -5.76 14.39
C LEU A 20 -2.47 -6.42 13.38
N PRO A 21 -1.32 -5.80 13.07
CA PRO A 21 -0.28 -6.45 12.27
C PRO A 21 0.20 -7.75 12.95
N HIS A 22 0.46 -8.78 12.14
CA HIS A 22 1.07 -10.02 12.63
C HIS A 22 2.50 -9.82 13.13
N ASP A 23 2.95 -10.67 14.05
CA ASP A 23 4.35 -10.72 14.46
C ASP A 23 5.21 -11.42 13.39
N LYS A 24 6.27 -10.73 13.01
CA LYS A 24 6.71 -10.52 11.61
C LYS A 24 5.56 -10.01 10.71
N PRO A 25 5.61 -8.73 10.29
CA PRO A 25 4.61 -8.17 9.40
C PRO A 25 4.51 -8.92 8.08
N VAL A 26 3.28 -9.30 7.72
CA VAL A 26 2.97 -9.80 6.38
C VAL A 26 2.61 -8.60 5.51
N VAL A 27 3.35 -8.40 4.42
CA VAL A 27 3.17 -7.24 3.53
C VAL A 27 2.98 -7.70 2.09
N SER A 28 2.21 -6.94 1.31
CA SER A 28 2.10 -7.17 -0.13
C SER A 28 3.41 -6.83 -0.83
N GLU A 29 3.57 -7.29 -2.06
CA GLU A 29 4.54 -6.70 -2.98
C GLU A 29 4.24 -5.20 -3.15
N LYS A 30 5.31 -4.42 -3.36
CA LYS A 30 5.19 -2.99 -3.64
C LYS A 30 4.82 -2.81 -5.11
N ILE A 31 3.73 -2.10 -5.37
CA ILE A 31 3.35 -1.73 -6.73
C ILE A 31 3.70 -0.27 -7.02
N THR A 32 4.02 -0.01 -8.28
CA THR A 32 4.23 1.35 -8.80
C THR A 32 3.01 1.78 -9.58
N ILE A 33 2.52 2.99 -9.30
CA ILE A 33 1.37 3.59 -9.97
C ILE A 33 1.86 4.86 -10.66
N HIS A 34 1.59 4.99 -11.96
CA HIS A 34 1.81 6.25 -12.68
C HIS A 34 0.46 6.92 -12.88
N VAL A 35 0.28 8.08 -12.26
CA VAL A 35 -0.91 8.92 -12.45
C VAL A 35 -0.64 9.84 -13.63
N VAL A 36 -1.52 9.83 -14.61
CA VAL A 36 -1.51 10.74 -15.76
C VAL A 36 -2.54 11.85 -15.55
N GLU A 37 -2.42 12.96 -16.31
CA GLU A 37 -3.43 14.03 -16.33
C GLU A 37 -4.76 13.57 -16.93
#